data_AF-A0A7G1IR56-F1
#
_entry.id   AF-A0A7G1IR56-F1
#
_cell.length_a   1.000
_cell.length_b   1.000
_cell.length_c   1.000
_cell.angle_alpha   90.00
_cell.angle_beta   90.00
_cell.angle_gamma   90.00
#
_symmetry.space_group_name_H-M   'P 1'
#
loop_
_entity.id
_entity.type
_entity.pdbx_description
1 polymer ?
#
loop_
_entity_poly.entity_id
_entity_poly.type
_entity_poly.pdbx_seq_one_letter_code
_entity_poly.pdbx_strand_id
1 'polypeptide(L)'
;MCAIIAHAEAFGIAGDESPQRLTGERELLRDIEYVRLRAALAMGLGDVTGRVLPKVMLISKSHRGDIRSRYFVPSSCHPTHAVSGALCLATAATFSDTVVARFLPTPSPPGRW
;
A
#
# COMPACT_ATOMS: atom_id res chain seq x y z
N MET A 1 4.99 -10.13 -6.29
CA MET A 1 3.55 -9.82 -6.19
C MET A 1 3.27 -8.61 -7.07
N CYS A 2 2.10 -8.53 -7.72
CA CYS A 2 1.66 -7.31 -8.39
C CYS A 2 0.85 -6.45 -7.40
N ALA A 3 1.33 -5.24 -7.11
CA ALA A 3 0.73 -4.34 -6.15
C ALA A 3 0.96 -2.87 -6.50
N ILE A 4 0.09 -2.03 -5.96
CA ILE A 4 0.17 -0.58 -5.96
C ILE A 4 0.53 -0.17 -4.54
N ILE A 5 1.49 0.75 -4.41
CA ILE A 5 1.85 1.35 -3.14
C ILE A 5 1.66 2.86 -3.26
N ALA A 6 0.98 3.47 -2.30
CA ALA A 6 0.69 4.90 -2.30
C ALA A 6 0.66 5.46 -0.87
N HIS A 7 0.84 6.76 -0.71
CA HIS A 7 0.68 7.42 0.59
C HIS A 7 -0.78 7.39 1.02
N ALA A 8 -1.03 7.10 2.29
CA ALA A 8 -2.36 7.08 2.89
C ALA A 8 -3.06 8.46 2.78
N GLU A 9 -2.29 9.54 2.91
CA GLU A 9 -2.81 10.92 2.82
C GLU A 9 -3.39 11.26 1.46
N ALA A 10 -2.91 10.62 0.38
CA ALA A 10 -3.45 10.82 -0.97
C ALA A 10 -4.89 10.28 -1.11
N PHE A 11 -5.34 9.47 -0.15
CA PHE A 11 -6.69 8.94 -0.03
C PHE A 11 -7.45 9.54 1.17
N GLY A 12 -6.94 10.63 1.75
CA GLY A 12 -7.61 11.35 2.85
C GLY A 12 -7.59 10.61 4.20
N ILE A 13 -6.72 9.61 4.38
CA ILE A 13 -6.61 8.84 5.64
C ILE A 13 -5.24 9.02 6.29
N ALA A 14 -5.19 8.92 7.63
CA ALA A 14 -3.94 8.95 8.39
C ALA A 14 -3.17 7.62 8.30
N GLY A 15 -3.89 6.52 8.03
CA GLY A 15 -3.38 5.16 7.92
C GLY A 15 -3.32 4.40 9.24
N ASP A 16 -3.63 5.04 10.38
CA ASP A 16 -3.69 4.41 11.70
C ASP A 16 -5.09 3.92 12.10
N GLU A 17 -6.09 4.19 11.27
CA GLU A 17 -7.47 3.77 11.44
C GLU A 17 -7.60 2.24 11.50
N SER A 18 -8.65 1.75 12.17
CA SER A 18 -8.91 0.32 12.23
C SER A 18 -9.30 -0.25 10.86
N PRO A 19 -8.97 -1.53 10.57
CA PRO A 19 -9.42 -2.20 9.35
C PRO A 19 -10.94 -2.16 9.17
N GLN A 20 -11.70 -2.23 10.27
CA GLN A 20 -13.15 -2.15 10.29
C GLN A 20 -13.64 -0.76 9.84
N ARG A 21 -13.01 0.32 10.33
CA ARG A 21 -13.33 1.68 9.90
C ARG A 21 -13.05 1.83 8.41
N LEU A 22 -11.85 1.49 7.95
CA LEU A 22 -11.45 1.62 6.55
C LEU A 22 -12.33 0.78 5.60
N THR A 23 -12.78 -0.40 6.04
CA THR A 23 -13.71 -1.24 5.26
C THR A 23 -15.12 -0.65 5.19
N GLY A 24 -15.51 0.17 6.17
CA GLY A 24 -16.79 0.88 6.17
C GLY A 24 -16.82 2.14 5.29
N GLU A 25 -15.66 2.71 4.97
CA GLU A 25 -15.55 3.97 4.21
C GLU A 25 -15.74 3.74 2.71
N ARG A 26 -16.98 3.90 2.23
CA ARG A 26 -17.34 3.64 0.82
C ARG A 26 -16.61 4.53 -0.18
N GLU A 27 -16.38 5.79 0.17
CA GLU A 27 -15.67 6.73 -0.70
C GLU A 27 -14.20 6.33 -0.86
N LEU A 28 -13.53 5.98 0.25
CA LEU A 28 -12.17 5.44 0.24
C LEU A 28 -12.07 4.20 -0.66
N LEU A 29 -12.98 3.23 -0.50
CA LEU A 29 -12.96 2.00 -1.30
C LEU A 29 -13.19 2.28 -2.79
N ARG A 30 -14.05 3.24 -3.14
CA ARG A 30 -14.27 3.67 -4.52
C ARG A 30 -13.00 4.29 -5.11
N ASP A 31 -12.33 5.15 -4.36
CA ASP A 31 -11.14 5.85 -4.83
C ASP A 31 -9.95 4.88 -4.97
N ILE A 32 -9.81 3.92 -4.05
CA ILE A 32 -8.87 2.80 -4.15
C ILE A 32 -9.14 1.98 -5.42
N GLU A 33 -10.40 1.61 -5.68
CA GLU A 33 -10.76 0.82 -6.85
C GLU A 33 -10.50 1.57 -8.16
N TYR A 34 -10.80 2.86 -8.20
CA TYR A 34 -10.49 3.72 -9.35
C TYR A 34 -9.00 3.69 -9.70
N VAL A 35 -8.13 3.90 -8.70
CA VAL A 35 -6.67 3.82 -8.90
C VAL A 35 -6.24 2.41 -9.28
N ARG A 36 -6.83 1.39 -8.67
CA ARG A 36 -6.51 -0.02 -8.94
C ARG A 36 -6.75 -0.41 -10.39
N LEU A 37 -7.90 -0.04 -10.96
CA LEU A 37 -8.24 -0.34 -12.35
C LEU A 37 -7.30 0.38 -13.33
N ARG A 38 -6.97 1.64 -13.07
CA ARG A 38 -6.04 2.42 -13.91
C ARG A 38 -4.63 1.85 -13.88
N ALA A 39 -4.14 1.49 -12.70
CA ALA A 39 -2.84 0.88 -12.54
C ALA A 39 -2.78 -0.53 -13.16
N ALA A 40 -3.86 -1.32 -13.07
CA ALA A 40 -3.93 -2.63 -13.72
C ALA A 40 -3.75 -2.53 -15.24
N LEU A 41 -4.40 -1.55 -15.88
CA LEU A 41 -4.21 -1.27 -17.30
C LEU A 41 -2.75 -0.90 -17.61
N ALA A 42 -2.15 -0.01 -16.81
CA ALA A 42 -0.75 0.39 -16.98
C ALA A 42 0.25 -0.75 -16.74
N MET A 43 -0.10 -1.72 -15.90
CA MET A 43 0.69 -2.93 -15.62
C MET A 43 0.48 -4.04 -16.66
N GLY A 44 -0.37 -3.84 -17.67
CA GLY A 44 -0.66 -4.86 -18.69
C GLY A 44 -1.58 -5.99 -18.23
N LEU A 45 -2.34 -5.80 -17.13
CA LEU A 45 -3.27 -6.80 -16.61
C LEU A 45 -4.66 -6.77 -17.26
N GLY A 46 -4.95 -5.73 -18.06
CA GLY A 46 -6.26 -5.52 -18.67
C GLY A 46 -7.33 -5.12 -17.65
N ASP A 47 -8.59 -5.42 -17.96
CA ASP A 47 -9.70 -5.21 -17.03
C ASP A 47 -9.67 -6.25 -15.90
N VAL A 48 -9.51 -5.75 -14.68
CA VAL A 48 -9.43 -6.53 -13.46
C VAL A 48 -10.63 -6.29 -12.54
N THR A 49 -11.74 -5.80 -13.07
CA THR A 49 -13.03 -5.71 -12.36
C THR A 49 -13.41 -7.09 -11.81
N GLY A 50 -13.77 -7.17 -10.53
CA GLY A 50 -14.07 -8.43 -9.83
C GLY A 50 -12.86 -9.33 -9.57
N ARG A 51 -11.64 -8.93 -9.96
CA ARG A 51 -10.40 -9.66 -9.68
C ARG A 51 -9.69 -9.10 -8.46
N VAL A 52 -8.83 -9.93 -7.88
CA VAL A 52 -8.13 -9.62 -6.63
C VAL A 52 -6.76 -8.96 -6.81
N LEU A 53 -6.29 -8.78 -8.05
CA LEU A 53 -5.02 -8.15 -8.38
C LEU A 53 -5.23 -6.92 -9.27
N PRO A 54 -4.35 -5.91 -9.21
CA PRO A 54 -3.24 -5.76 -8.26
C PRO A 54 -3.74 -5.51 -6.83
N LYS A 55 -2.91 -5.81 -5.83
CA LYS A 55 -3.18 -5.44 -4.43
C LYS A 55 -2.91 -3.95 -4.20
N VAL A 56 -3.51 -3.35 -3.19
CA VAL A 56 -3.24 -1.95 -2.82
C VAL A 56 -2.69 -1.89 -1.41
N MET A 57 -1.57 -1.19 -1.23
CA MET A 57 -0.95 -0.92 0.06
C MET A 57 -0.87 0.59 0.27
N LEU A 58 -1.57 1.09 1.29
CA LEU A 58 -1.49 2.49 1.68
C LEU A 58 -0.50 2.65 2.83
N ILE A 59 0.56 3.42 2.61
CA ILE A 59 1.65 3.61 3.56
C ILE A 59 1.51 4.92 4.33
N SER A 60 1.84 4.88 5.63
CA SER A 60 1.91 6.05 6.49
C SER A 60 2.96 5.88 7.59
N LYS A 61 3.12 6.92 8.41
CA LYS A 61 4.10 6.92 9.48
C LYS A 61 3.72 5.88 10.53
N SER A 62 4.70 5.09 10.97
CA SER A 62 4.53 4.16 12.08
C SER A 62 5.03 4.78 13.39
N HIS A 63 4.43 4.38 14.51
CA HIS A 63 4.90 4.72 15.86
C HIS A 63 5.84 3.66 16.46
N ARG A 64 5.94 2.48 15.83
CA ARG A 64 6.66 1.31 16.38
C ARG A 64 7.56 0.61 15.36
N GLY A 65 7.84 1.25 14.23
CA GLY A 65 8.67 0.72 13.15
C GLY A 65 8.84 1.75 12.04
N ASP A 66 9.39 1.35 10.90
CA ASP A 66 9.75 2.28 9.83
C ASP A 66 8.53 2.75 9.01
N ILE A 67 7.61 1.83 8.69
CA ILE A 67 6.42 2.10 7.87
C ILE A 67 5.20 1.41 8.47
N ARG A 68 4.05 2.10 8.47
CA ARG A 68 2.73 1.48 8.65
C ARG A 68 2.12 1.24 7.29
N SER A 69 1.58 0.05 7.04
CA SER A 69 0.90 -0.31 5.79
C SER A 69 -0.51 -0.83 6.06
N ARG A 70 -1.49 -0.32 5.31
CA ARG A 70 -2.85 -0.86 5.23
C ARG A 70 -2.98 -1.61 3.91
N TYR A 71 -3.23 -2.92 4.02
CA TYR A 71 -3.27 -3.84 2.88
C TYR A 71 -4.72 -4.12 2.49
N PHE A 72 -5.09 -3.76 1.26
CA PHE A 72 -6.44 -3.90 0.75
C PHE A 72 -6.56 -5.10 -0.19
N VAL A 73 -7.64 -5.85 -0.01
CA VAL A 73 -8.13 -6.90 -0.93
C VAL A 73 -9.47 -6.41 -1.45
N PRO A 74 -9.56 -6.04 -2.74
CA PRO A 74 -9.95 -4.70 -3.19
C PRO A 74 -11.18 -4.05 -2.54
N SER A 75 -12.15 -4.85 -2.11
CA SER A 75 -13.35 -4.41 -1.42
C SER A 75 -13.22 -4.23 0.10
N SER A 76 -12.08 -4.54 0.73
CA SER A 76 -11.89 -4.39 2.17
C SER A 76 -10.42 -4.21 2.59
N CYS A 77 -10.23 -3.63 3.78
CA CYS A 77 -8.93 -3.59 4.43
C CYS A 77 -8.71 -4.91 5.19
N HIS A 78 -7.62 -5.60 4.90
CA HIS A 78 -7.27 -6.84 5.59
C HIS A 78 -6.94 -6.54 7.07
N PRO A 79 -7.39 -7.39 8.03
CA PRO A 79 -7.12 -7.17 9.45
C PRO A 79 -5.64 -7.30 9.82
N THR A 80 -4.88 -8.00 8.97
CA THR A 80 -3.43 -8.20 9.08
C THR A 80 -2.73 -7.90 7.76
N HIS A 81 -1.42 -8.12 7.67
CA HIS A 81 -0.67 -7.93 6.44
C HIS A 81 -0.28 -9.28 5.82
N ALA A 82 -0.51 -9.47 4.52
CA ALA A 82 -0.04 -10.66 3.83
C ALA A 82 1.49 -10.69 3.79
N VAL A 83 2.10 -11.87 4.00
CA VAL A 83 3.56 -12.06 3.93
C VAL A 83 4.12 -11.63 2.57
N SER A 84 3.44 -12.02 1.48
CA SER A 84 3.81 -11.61 0.13
C SER A 84 3.69 -10.11 -0.10
N GLY A 85 2.75 -9.43 0.56
CA GLY A 85 2.64 -7.98 0.56
C GLY A 85 3.78 -7.32 1.33
N ALA A 86 4.15 -7.86 2.49
CA ALA A 86 5.25 -7.34 3.30
C ALA A 86 6.58 -7.46 2.57
N LEU A 87 6.84 -8.59 1.91
CA LEU A 87 8.02 -8.78 1.05
C LEU A 87 8.02 -7.80 -0.13
N CYS A 88 6.86 -7.57 -0.75
CA CYS A 88 6.72 -6.59 -1.84
C CYS A 88 7.06 -5.16 -1.37
N LEU A 89 6.55 -4.76 -0.19
CA LEU A 89 6.80 -3.45 0.40
C LEU A 89 8.28 -3.28 0.77
N ALA A 90 8.88 -4.29 1.42
CA ALA A 90 10.30 -4.28 1.77
C ALA A 90 11.20 -4.26 0.53
N THR A 91 10.83 -4.98 -0.53
CA THR A 91 11.54 -4.94 -1.80
C THR A 91 11.45 -3.55 -2.42
N ALA A 92 10.26 -2.91 -2.44
CA ALA A 92 10.13 -1.55 -2.94
C ALA A 92 11.03 -0.56 -2.18
N ALA A 93 11.20 -0.73 -0.87
CA ALA A 93 12.09 0.11 -0.06
C ALA A 93 13.56 0.08 -0.51
N THR A 94 14.02 -0.95 -1.23
CA THR A 94 15.41 -1.03 -1.72
C THR A 94 15.64 -0.33 -3.06
N PHE A 95 14.58 0.08 -3.75
CA PHE A 95 14.66 0.80 -5.02
C PHE A 95 14.42 2.30 -4.77
N SER A 96 15.46 3.11 -4.95
CA SER A 96 15.49 4.54 -4.59
C SER A 96 14.46 5.41 -5.30
N ASP A 97 13.95 4.95 -6.44
CA ASP A 97 12.96 5.63 -7.26
C ASP A 97 11.50 5.31 -6.86
N THR A 98 11.29 4.46 -5.85
CA THR A 98 9.95 4.12 -5.37
C THR A 98 9.39 5.13 -4.37
N VAL A 99 8.07 5.14 -4.25
CA VAL A 99 7.36 5.88 -3.19
C VAL A 99 7.77 5.42 -1.79
N VAL A 100 8.16 4.15 -1.64
CA VAL A 100 8.51 3.56 -0.34
C VAL A 100 9.89 4.02 0.10
N ALA A 101 10.88 3.95 -0.78
CA ALA A 101 12.22 4.41 -0.48
C ALA A 101 12.24 5.92 -0.16
N ARG A 102 11.47 6.72 -0.90
CA ARG A 102 11.31 8.16 -0.61
C ARG A 102 10.57 8.47 0.69
N PHE A 103 9.75 7.54 1.18
CA PHE A 103 9.03 7.70 2.44
C PHE A 103 9.93 7.39 3.65
N LEU A 104 10.92 6.53 3.48
CA LEU A 104 11.87 6.16 4.53
C LEU A 104 12.93 7.25 4.74
N PRO A 105 13.43 7.41 5.98
CA PRO A 105 14.63 8.18 6.20
C PRO A 105 15.78 7.56 5.40
N THR A 106 16.69 8.41 4.91
CA THR A 106 17.88 7.95 4.19
C THR A 106 18.61 6.94 5.07
N PRO A 107 18.92 5.72 4.56
CA PRO A 107 19.58 4.72 5.37
C PRO A 107 20.90 5.27 5.90
N SER A 108 21.11 5.14 7.21
CA SER A 108 22.42 5.39 7.82
C SER A 108 23.47 4.56 7.09
N PRO A 109 24.67 5.11 6.81
CA PRO A 109 25.72 4.35 6.14
C PRO A 109 25.99 3.04 6.90
N PRO A 110 26.27 1.93 6.20
CA PRO A 110 26.52 0.64 6.83
C PRO A 110 27.72 0.78 7.77
N GLY A 111 27.51 0.57 9.08
CA GLY A 111 28.59 0.71 10.07
C GLY A 111 28.23 1.02 11.53
N ARG A 112 26.95 1.13 11.89
CA ARG A 112 26.54 1.20 13.31
C ARG A 112 25.37 0.24 13.54
N TRP A 113 25.72 -1.00 13.89
CA TRP A 113 24.84 -1.90 14.63
C TRP A 113 25.06 -1.65 16.12
#